data_AF-A0A2G3AN98-F1
#
_entry.id   AF-A0A2G3AN98-F1
#
_cell.length_a   1.000
_cell.length_b   1.000
_cell.length_c   1.000
_cell.angle_alpha   90.00
_cell.angle_beta   90.00
_cell.angle_gamma   90.00
#
_symmetry.space_group_name_H-M   'P 1'
#
loop_
_entity.id
_entity.type
_entity.pdbx_description
1 polymer ?
#
loop_
_entity_poly.entity_id
_entity_poly.type
_entity_poly.pdbx_seq_one_letter_code
_entity_poly.pdbx_strand_id
1 'polypeptide(L)'
;MMSTFCKLPSECKEFVQKSLVLVGEIGGNDFNHAFLANSTKEEVESYVPAVISTISSAIKELMELGASTLLIPGDLPIGCSTAYLTKFMHSDKEHYDPKTGCINWLNKFSQQYNELLQKELHFLRELYPSATIIYADYYNAAMQFYTSPKSHGFRKGGLVACCGAGGPYNFKFSAVCGDPLARNICSDTSMYASWDGMHFTEAAYKLIATGLLQGTFTFPSLPKICNLLNPNVNPFHDS
;
A
#
# COMPACT_ATOMS: atom_id res chain seq x y z
N MET A 1 -2.15 -8.52 23.32
CA MET A 1 -2.27 -9.11 21.97
C MET A 1 -1.39 -10.35 21.82
N MET A 2 -0.10 -10.32 22.20
CA MET A 2 0.75 -11.53 22.20
C MET A 2 0.36 -12.60 23.25
N SER A 3 -0.24 -12.21 24.38
CA SER A 3 -0.64 -13.10 25.47
C SER A 3 -1.65 -14.19 25.09
N THR A 4 -2.31 -14.05 23.94
CA THR A 4 -3.21 -15.06 23.36
C THR A 4 -2.44 -16.16 22.62
N PHE A 5 -1.24 -15.87 22.13
CA PHE A 5 -0.44 -16.77 21.28
C PHE A 5 0.78 -17.35 21.99
N CYS A 6 1.27 -16.69 23.04
CA CYS A 6 2.41 -17.12 23.83
C CYS A 6 2.31 -16.57 25.27
N LYS A 7 2.85 -17.30 26.25
CA LYS A 7 2.81 -16.87 27.66
C LYS A 7 4.19 -16.55 28.21
N LEU A 8 5.20 -17.32 27.80
CA LEU A 8 6.59 -17.10 28.19
C LEU A 8 7.36 -16.29 27.12
N PRO A 9 8.35 -15.46 27.50
CA PRO A 9 9.15 -14.70 26.53
C PRO A 9 9.80 -15.57 25.45
N SER A 10 10.25 -16.78 25.79
CA SER A 10 10.83 -17.74 24.85
C SER A 10 9.80 -18.25 23.83
N GLU A 11 8.59 -18.58 24.28
CA GLU A 11 7.48 -18.99 23.41
C GLU A 11 7.07 -17.86 22.48
N CYS A 12 7.06 -16.62 23.00
CA CYS A 12 6.76 -15.44 22.20
C CYS A 12 7.78 -15.20 21.11
N LYS A 13 9.07 -15.34 21.44
CA LYS A 13 10.14 -15.23 20.46
C LYS A 13 10.04 -16.30 19.38
N GLU A 14 9.76 -17.55 19.75
CA GLU A 14 9.57 -18.65 18.80
C GLU A 14 8.35 -18.43 17.89
N PHE A 15 7.23 -17.96 18.45
CA PHE A 15 6.03 -17.66 17.69
C PHE A 15 6.29 -16.57 16.63
N VAL A 16 6.93 -15.47 17.03
CA VAL A 16 7.28 -14.37 16.12
C VAL A 16 8.28 -14.85 15.07
N GLN A 17 9.24 -15.71 15.44
CA GLN A 17 10.22 -16.27 14.52
C GLN A 17 9.59 -17.12 13.42
N LYS A 18 8.45 -17.79 13.69
CA LYS A 18 7.70 -18.60 12.72
C LYS A 18 6.63 -17.82 11.95
N SER A 19 6.48 -16.52 12.24
CA SER A 19 5.43 -15.68 11.66
C SER A 19 5.94 -14.86 10.48
N LEU A 20 5.04 -14.52 9.56
CA LEU A 20 5.23 -13.43 8.62
C LEU A 20 4.78 -12.12 9.28
N VAL A 21 5.68 -11.15 9.42
CA VAL A 21 5.36 -9.84 9.98
C VAL A 21 5.16 -8.83 8.85
N LEU A 22 3.91 -8.43 8.62
CA LEU A 22 3.59 -7.29 7.77
C LEU A 22 3.90 -6.01 8.55
N VAL A 23 4.88 -5.23 8.09
CA VAL A 23 5.33 -4.00 8.76
C VAL A 23 4.36 -2.83 8.53
N GLY A 24 3.36 -3.02 7.68
CA GLY A 24 2.28 -2.07 7.41
C GLY A 24 2.72 -0.95 6.45
N GLU A 25 1.74 -0.14 6.03
CA GLU A 25 1.97 1.02 5.17
C GLU A 25 2.42 2.21 6.05
N ILE A 26 3.71 2.27 6.35
CA ILE A 26 4.33 3.36 7.12
C ILE A 26 4.76 4.46 6.13
N GLY A 27 4.50 5.72 6.46
CA GLY A 27 4.89 6.89 5.66
C GLY A 27 3.78 7.53 4.83
N GLY A 28 2.77 6.75 4.42
CA GLY A 28 1.70 7.26 3.55
C GLY A 28 0.97 8.48 4.15
N ASN A 29 0.68 8.45 5.45
CA ASN A 29 0.05 9.59 6.15
C ASN A 29 0.98 10.80 6.30
N ASP A 30 2.28 10.58 6.51
CA ASP A 30 3.29 11.64 6.63
C ASP A 30 3.33 12.50 5.35
N PHE A 31 3.19 11.88 4.18
CA PHE A 31 3.12 12.58 2.89
C PHE A 31 1.73 13.13 2.63
N ASN A 32 0.68 12.32 2.85
CA ASN A 32 -0.68 12.67 2.50
C ASN A 32 -1.20 13.88 3.28
N HIS A 33 -0.98 13.92 4.59
CA HIS A 33 -1.41 15.05 5.38
C HIS A 33 -0.72 16.35 4.94
N ALA A 34 0.59 16.30 4.66
CA ALA A 34 1.35 17.48 4.26
C ALA A 34 0.92 18.01 2.88
N PHE A 35 0.83 17.15 1.86
CA PHE A 35 0.34 17.57 0.54
C PHE A 35 -1.11 18.09 0.58
N LEU A 36 -1.99 17.43 1.34
CA LEU A 36 -3.38 17.88 1.48
C LEU A 36 -3.45 19.23 2.22
N ALA A 37 -2.52 19.50 3.15
CA ALA A 37 -2.34 20.78 3.84
C ALA A 37 -1.62 21.86 3.00
N ASN A 38 -1.30 21.60 1.74
CA ASN A 38 -0.61 22.50 0.80
C ASN A 38 0.89 22.71 1.07
N SER A 39 1.57 21.81 1.79
CA SER A 39 3.04 21.79 1.79
C SER A 39 3.57 21.64 0.37
N THR A 40 4.73 22.25 0.08
CA THR A 40 5.32 22.17 -1.26
C THR A 40 5.89 20.78 -1.52
N LYS A 41 6.14 20.49 -2.80
CA LYS A 41 6.77 19.23 -3.18
C LYS A 41 8.13 19.04 -2.50
N GLU A 42 8.96 20.07 -2.49
CA GLU A 42 10.30 20.04 -1.90
C GLU A 42 10.24 19.82 -0.39
N GLU A 43 9.23 20.40 0.27
CA GLU A 43 9.00 20.19 1.69
C GLU A 43 8.66 18.72 1.99
N VAL A 44 7.71 18.12 1.26
CA VAL A 44 7.33 16.72 1.50
C VAL A 44 8.44 15.75 1.08
N GLU A 45 9.19 16.05 0.01
CA GLU A 45 10.39 15.28 -0.37
C GLU A 45 11.45 15.28 0.75
N SER A 46 11.53 16.34 1.56
CA SER A 46 12.44 16.39 2.71
C SER A 46 12.08 15.39 3.83
N TYR A 47 10.85 14.87 3.86
CA TYR A 47 10.40 13.91 4.88
C TYR A 47 10.86 12.48 4.56
N VAL A 48 11.09 12.18 3.29
CA VAL A 48 11.39 10.83 2.79
C VAL A 48 12.55 10.14 3.55
N PRO A 49 13.70 10.79 3.80
CA PRO A 49 14.79 10.16 4.55
C PRO A 49 14.39 9.78 5.98
N ALA A 50 13.61 10.63 6.65
CA ALA A 50 13.16 10.38 8.01
C ALA A 50 12.15 9.22 8.06
N VAL A 51 11.22 9.17 7.12
CA VAL A 51 10.25 8.06 6.99
C VAL A 51 10.96 6.72 6.75
N ILE A 52 11.90 6.66 5.80
CA ILE A 52 12.67 5.44 5.52
C ILE A 52 13.52 5.02 6.72
N SER A 53 14.13 5.98 7.44
CA SER A 53 14.89 5.70 8.67
C SER A 53 14.00 5.10 9.77
N THR A 54 12.77 5.61 9.92
CA THR A 54 11.79 5.06 10.87
C THR A 54 11.39 3.64 10.49
N ILE A 55 11.17 3.36 9.20
CA ILE A 55 10.88 1.99 8.71
C ILE A 55 12.06 1.05 8.99
N SER A 56 13.28 1.48 8.67
CA SER A 56 14.52 0.73 8.94
C SER A 56 14.67 0.41 10.43
N SER A 57 14.38 1.37 11.30
CA SER A 57 14.42 1.19 12.76
C SER A 57 13.36 0.19 13.23
N ALA A 58 12.11 0.31 12.76
CA ALA A 58 11.05 -0.64 13.09
C ALA A 58 11.39 -2.08 12.66
N ILE A 59 11.99 -2.25 11.48
CA ILE A 59 12.47 -3.56 11.00
C ILE A 59 13.50 -4.14 11.97
N LYS A 60 14.48 -3.34 12.40
CA LYS A 60 15.52 -3.77 13.36
C LYS A 60 14.92 -4.17 14.70
N GLU A 61 14.04 -3.36 15.26
CA GLU A 61 13.35 -3.67 16.53
C GLU A 61 12.53 -4.95 16.44
N LEU A 62 11.79 -5.16 15.34
CA LEU A 62 11.03 -6.39 15.11
C LEU A 62 11.96 -7.62 15.03
N MET A 63 13.12 -7.50 14.40
CA MET A 63 14.12 -8.58 14.35
C MET A 63 14.71 -8.88 15.73
N GLU A 64 14.97 -7.86 16.56
CA GLU A 64 15.41 -8.04 17.95
C GLU A 64 14.36 -8.80 18.79
N LEU A 65 13.08 -8.57 18.53
CA LEU A 65 11.95 -9.29 19.12
C LEU A 65 11.76 -10.71 18.57
N GLY A 66 12.54 -11.11 17.56
CA GLY A 66 12.57 -12.46 17.00
C GLY A 66 11.98 -12.60 15.60
N ALA A 67 11.51 -11.52 14.96
CA ALA A 67 10.98 -11.60 13.62
C ALA A 67 12.08 -12.02 12.63
N SER A 68 11.81 -13.09 11.88
CA SER A 68 12.75 -13.62 10.88
C SER A 68 12.26 -13.40 9.46
N THR A 69 10.96 -13.18 9.25
CA THR A 69 10.35 -12.96 7.94
C THR A 69 9.46 -11.72 7.99
N LEU A 70 9.87 -10.66 7.29
CA LEU A 70 9.20 -9.37 7.28
C LEU A 70 8.77 -9.01 5.87
N LEU A 71 7.55 -8.49 5.71
CA LEU A 71 7.04 -7.94 4.46
C LEU A 71 6.75 -6.45 4.61
N ILE A 72 7.41 -5.66 3.78
CA ILE A 72 7.46 -4.21 3.82
C ILE A 72 6.78 -3.68 2.55
N PRO A 73 5.55 -3.15 2.67
CA PRO A 73 4.89 -2.44 1.58
C PRO A 73 5.65 -1.18 1.14
N GLY A 74 5.71 -0.96 -0.17
CA GLY A 74 5.92 0.38 -0.72
C GLY A 74 4.66 1.23 -0.63
N ASP A 75 4.82 2.50 -0.98
CA ASP A 75 3.71 3.45 -1.13
C ASP A 75 2.85 3.13 -2.37
N LEU A 76 1.58 3.48 -2.29
CA LEU A 76 0.59 3.33 -3.34
C LEU A 76 0.76 4.40 -4.44
N PRO A 77 0.09 4.29 -5.61
CA PRO A 77 0.13 5.34 -6.63
C PRO A 77 -0.74 6.53 -6.18
N ILE A 78 -0.22 7.38 -5.29
CA ILE A 78 -1.02 8.43 -4.63
C ILE A 78 -1.57 9.47 -5.62
N GLY A 79 -0.94 9.64 -6.79
CA GLY A 79 -1.48 10.49 -7.85
C GLY A 79 -2.81 10.01 -8.42
N CYS A 80 -3.18 8.75 -8.15
CA CYS A 80 -4.46 8.18 -8.52
C CYS A 80 -5.53 8.28 -7.41
N SER A 81 -5.20 8.82 -6.24
CA SER A 81 -6.18 8.98 -5.15
C SER A 81 -7.23 10.02 -5.51
N THR A 82 -8.50 9.63 -5.33
CA THR A 82 -9.69 10.44 -5.59
C THR A 82 -9.64 11.79 -4.85
N ALA A 83 -9.08 11.84 -3.64
CA ALA A 83 -8.92 13.08 -2.88
C ALA A 83 -7.95 14.05 -3.58
N TYR A 84 -6.80 13.57 -4.06
CA TYR A 84 -5.87 14.41 -4.83
C TYR A 84 -6.44 14.86 -6.15
N LEU A 85 -7.12 13.96 -6.87
CA LEU A 85 -7.80 14.31 -8.11
C LEU A 85 -8.84 15.39 -7.89
N THR A 86 -9.56 15.36 -6.77
CA THR A 86 -10.51 16.41 -6.38
C THR A 86 -9.79 17.72 -6.04
N LYS A 87 -8.69 17.66 -5.26
CA LYS A 87 -7.90 18.83 -4.88
C LYS A 87 -7.32 19.56 -6.09
N PHE A 88 -6.80 18.81 -7.07
CA PHE A 88 -6.10 19.34 -8.23
C PHE A 88 -6.95 19.37 -9.51
N MET A 89 -8.27 19.16 -9.44
CA MET A 89 -9.14 19.01 -10.63
C MET A 89 -9.13 20.19 -11.61
N HIS A 90 -8.63 21.36 -11.17
CA HIS A 90 -8.51 22.57 -11.98
C HIS A 90 -7.07 22.87 -12.45
N SER A 91 -6.12 22.01 -12.12
CA SER A 91 -4.74 22.10 -12.62
C SER A 91 -4.65 21.73 -14.10
N ASP A 92 -3.53 22.09 -14.73
CA ASP A 92 -3.29 21.83 -16.14
C ASP A 92 -3.38 20.33 -16.48
N LYS A 93 -4.02 20.03 -17.62
CA LYS A 93 -4.21 18.66 -18.10
C LYS A 93 -2.90 17.92 -18.35
N GLU A 94 -1.82 18.64 -18.61
CA GLU A 94 -0.48 18.08 -18.80
C GLU A 94 0.07 17.40 -17.53
N HIS A 95 -0.45 17.77 -16.35
CA HIS A 95 -0.09 17.13 -15.09
C HIS A 95 -0.76 15.76 -14.91
N TYR A 96 -1.65 15.34 -15.81
CA TYR A 96 -2.39 14.10 -15.73
C TYR A 96 -1.91 13.10 -16.78
N ASP A 97 -1.77 11.84 -16.39
CA ASP A 97 -1.52 10.76 -17.31
C ASP A 97 -2.76 10.53 -18.19
N PRO A 98 -2.65 10.61 -19.53
CA PRO A 98 -3.81 10.55 -20.41
C PRO A 98 -4.46 9.16 -20.47
N LYS A 99 -3.76 8.11 -20.02
CA LYS A 99 -4.25 6.73 -20.06
C LYS A 99 -5.02 6.38 -18.79
N THR A 100 -4.51 6.78 -17.64
CA THR A 100 -5.01 6.41 -16.32
C THR A 100 -5.82 7.52 -15.66
N GLY A 101 -5.60 8.78 -16.04
CA GLY A 101 -6.17 9.96 -15.40
C GLY A 101 -5.55 10.31 -14.04
N CYS A 102 -4.44 9.67 -13.68
CA CYS A 102 -3.71 9.96 -12.44
C CYS A 102 -2.80 11.18 -12.58
N ILE A 103 -2.45 11.83 -11.47
CA ILE A 103 -1.54 12.97 -11.44
C ILE A 103 -0.09 12.49 -11.51
N ASN A 104 0.62 12.90 -12.57
CA ASN A 104 1.96 12.45 -12.93
C ASN A 104 3.00 12.74 -11.84
N TRP A 105 3.03 13.97 -11.32
CA TRP A 105 4.08 14.37 -10.38
C TRP A 105 3.95 13.70 -9.00
N LEU A 106 2.71 13.39 -8.57
CA LEU A 106 2.43 12.63 -7.35
C LEU A 106 2.81 11.16 -7.51
N ASN A 107 2.47 10.53 -8.64
CA ASN A 107 2.92 9.17 -8.91
C ASN A 107 4.44 9.07 -9.02
N LYS A 108 5.09 10.08 -9.62
CA LYS A 108 6.55 10.16 -9.66
C LYS A 108 7.15 10.24 -8.25
N PHE A 109 6.53 10.98 -7.34
CA PHE A 109 6.94 11.02 -5.94
C PHE A 109 6.87 9.62 -5.29
N SER A 110 5.75 8.91 -5.39
CA SER A 110 5.62 7.55 -4.83
C SER A 110 6.62 6.57 -5.44
N GLN A 111 6.89 6.67 -6.74
CA GLN A 111 7.92 5.85 -7.40
C GLN A 111 9.32 6.14 -6.83
N GLN A 112 9.70 7.41 -6.68
CA GLN A 112 11.00 7.81 -6.13
C GLN A 112 11.15 7.38 -4.67
N TYR A 113 10.12 7.55 -3.85
CA TYR A 113 10.08 7.02 -2.48
C TYR A 113 10.29 5.50 -2.47
N ASN A 114 9.56 4.77 -3.31
CA ASN A 114 9.64 3.31 -3.41
C ASN A 114 11.02 2.81 -3.85
N GLU A 115 11.70 3.53 -4.75
CA GLU A 115 13.08 3.23 -5.14
C GLU A 115 14.05 3.39 -3.98
N LEU A 116 13.90 4.46 -3.18
CA LEU A 116 14.75 4.71 -2.00
C LEU A 116 14.50 3.68 -0.90
N LEU A 117 13.23 3.33 -0.65
CA LEU A 117 12.88 2.26 0.28
C LEU A 117 13.50 0.92 -0.16
N GLN A 118 13.41 0.56 -1.43
CA GLN A 118 14.03 -0.66 -1.95
C GLN A 118 15.55 -0.69 -1.78
N LYS A 119 16.24 0.46 -1.92
CA LYS A 119 17.68 0.57 -1.63
C LYS A 119 18.00 0.31 -0.17
N GLU A 120 17.24 0.89 0.75
CA GLU A 120 17.40 0.64 2.19
C GLU A 120 17.13 -0.83 2.54
N LEU A 121 16.07 -1.43 1.99
CA LEU A 121 15.77 -2.85 2.20
C LEU A 121 16.85 -3.76 1.61
N HIS A 122 17.49 -3.37 0.50
CA HIS A 122 18.64 -4.10 -0.03
C HIS A 122 19.82 -4.07 0.94
N PHE A 123 20.17 -2.89 1.46
CA PHE A 123 21.22 -2.75 2.49
C PHE A 123 20.91 -3.57 3.75
N LEU A 124 19.67 -3.56 4.23
CA LEU A 124 19.27 -4.36 5.40
C LEU A 124 19.39 -5.88 5.15
N ARG A 125 19.12 -6.36 3.93
CA ARG A 125 19.33 -7.78 3.60
C ARG A 125 20.80 -8.18 3.64
N GLU A 126 21.71 -7.29 3.24
CA GLU A 126 23.16 -7.53 3.32
C GLU A 126 23.63 -7.54 4.78
N LEU A 127 23.09 -6.65 5.62
CA LEU A 127 23.44 -6.55 7.03
C LEU A 127 22.88 -7.70 7.88
N TYR A 128 21.70 -8.23 7.51
CA TYR A 128 21.00 -9.28 8.24
C TYR A 128 20.68 -10.48 7.33
N PRO A 129 21.70 -11.25 6.89
CA PRO A 129 21.50 -12.36 5.94
C PRO A 129 20.67 -13.52 6.49
N SER A 130 20.46 -13.59 7.81
CA SER A 130 19.57 -14.55 8.46
C SER A 130 18.10 -14.14 8.43
N ALA A 131 17.78 -12.88 8.11
CA ALA A 131 16.42 -12.38 8.02
C ALA A 131 15.94 -12.37 6.57
N THR A 132 14.67 -12.76 6.37
CA THR A 132 13.98 -12.66 5.09
C THR A 132 13.18 -11.36 5.05
N ILE A 133 13.74 -10.35 4.39
CA ILE A 133 13.10 -9.03 4.21
C ILE A 133 12.49 -8.96 2.82
N ILE A 134 11.18 -8.80 2.72
CA ILE A 134 10.41 -8.83 1.47
C ILE A 134 9.87 -7.43 1.18
N TYR A 135 10.18 -6.90 0.00
CA TYR A 135 9.51 -5.71 -0.52
C TYR A 135 8.18 -6.12 -1.16
N ALA A 136 7.10 -5.44 -0.81
CA ALA A 136 5.79 -5.60 -1.43
C ALA A 136 5.47 -4.37 -2.29
N ASP A 137 5.40 -4.59 -3.60
CA ASP A 137 5.19 -3.57 -4.62
C ASP A 137 3.71 -3.21 -4.75
N TYR A 138 3.22 -2.51 -3.73
CA TYR A 138 1.84 -2.02 -3.66
C TYR A 138 1.51 -1.08 -4.81
N TYR A 139 2.49 -0.27 -5.25
CA TYR A 139 2.35 0.63 -6.39
C TYR A 139 1.92 -0.14 -7.64
N ASN A 140 2.72 -1.10 -8.10
CA ASN A 140 2.40 -1.82 -9.33
C ASN A 140 1.22 -2.79 -9.15
N ALA A 141 1.04 -3.35 -7.96
CA ALA A 141 -0.14 -4.17 -7.66
C ALA A 141 -1.45 -3.37 -7.85
N ALA A 142 -1.50 -2.12 -7.39
CA ALA A 142 -2.65 -1.23 -7.54
C ALA A 142 -2.78 -0.67 -8.96
N MET A 143 -1.66 -0.35 -9.63
CA MET A 143 -1.67 0.23 -10.99
C MET A 143 -2.38 -0.64 -12.04
N GLN A 144 -2.53 -1.94 -11.80
CA GLN A 144 -3.31 -2.85 -12.65
C GLN A 144 -4.75 -2.36 -12.87
N PHE A 145 -5.43 -1.92 -11.81
CA PHE A 145 -6.82 -1.48 -11.93
C PHE A 145 -6.98 -0.02 -12.38
N TYR A 146 -5.92 0.79 -12.33
CA TYR A 146 -5.92 2.11 -12.99
C TYR A 146 -5.66 2.00 -14.49
N THR A 147 -4.80 1.08 -14.89
CA THR A 147 -4.45 0.85 -16.30
C THR A 147 -5.58 0.17 -17.06
N SER A 148 -6.23 -0.82 -16.44
CA SER A 148 -7.28 -1.62 -17.05
C SER A 148 -8.38 -1.95 -16.03
N PRO A 149 -9.20 -0.96 -15.59
CA PRO A 149 -10.19 -1.17 -14.53
C PRO A 149 -11.21 -2.26 -14.88
N LYS A 150 -11.72 -2.25 -16.10
CA LYS A 150 -12.76 -3.19 -16.55
C LYS A 150 -12.29 -4.65 -16.57
N SER A 151 -11.02 -4.91 -16.91
CA SER A 151 -10.48 -6.28 -16.93
C SER A 151 -10.34 -6.86 -15.52
N HIS A 152 -10.32 -6.00 -14.51
CA HIS A 152 -10.21 -6.37 -13.10
C HIS A 152 -11.54 -6.25 -12.34
N GLY A 153 -12.67 -6.11 -13.04
CA GLY A 153 -14.01 -6.06 -12.45
C GLY A 153 -14.51 -4.64 -12.08
N PHE A 154 -13.64 -3.62 -12.10
CA PHE A 154 -13.99 -2.24 -11.72
C PHE A 154 -14.69 -1.49 -12.85
N ARG A 155 -15.93 -1.87 -13.15
CA ARG A 155 -16.73 -1.28 -14.24
C ARG A 155 -17.02 0.22 -14.06
N LYS A 156 -16.97 0.72 -12.82
CA LYS A 156 -17.16 2.14 -12.49
C LYS A 156 -15.83 2.89 -12.37
N GLY A 157 -14.70 2.23 -12.64
CA GLY A 157 -13.38 2.82 -12.71
C GLY A 157 -12.63 2.82 -11.37
N GLY A 158 -11.38 3.28 -11.43
CA GLY A 158 -10.51 3.36 -10.25
C GLY A 158 -10.49 4.73 -9.55
N LEU A 159 -10.91 5.79 -10.25
CA LEU A 159 -10.70 7.18 -9.79
C LEU A 159 -11.90 7.80 -9.06
N VAL A 160 -13.10 7.23 -9.21
CA VAL A 160 -14.32 7.73 -8.58
C VAL A 160 -14.57 6.92 -7.30
N ALA A 161 -14.84 7.59 -6.18
CA ALA A 161 -15.13 6.92 -4.91
C ALA A 161 -16.53 6.29 -4.91
N CYS A 162 -16.66 5.12 -4.27
CA CYS A 162 -17.96 4.50 -4.03
C CYS A 162 -18.80 5.30 -3.02
N CYS A 163 -18.20 5.78 -1.93
CA CYS A 163 -18.84 6.51 -0.85
C CYS A 163 -18.37 7.98 -0.83
N GLY A 164 -19.30 8.93 -0.93
CA GLY A 164 -18.98 10.33 -0.74
C GLY A 164 -20.15 11.28 -0.98
N ALA A 165 -19.83 12.53 -1.35
CA ALA A 165 -20.77 13.66 -1.35
C ALA A 165 -21.00 14.28 -2.76
N GLY A 166 -20.79 13.50 -3.82
CA GLY A 166 -20.95 13.93 -5.22
C GLY A 166 -19.76 14.69 -5.78
N GLY A 167 -19.97 15.38 -6.92
CA GLY A 167 -18.88 15.97 -7.71
C GLY A 167 -18.24 14.98 -8.69
N PRO A 168 -17.23 15.41 -9.49
CA PRO A 168 -16.67 14.60 -10.57
C PRO A 168 -16.10 13.26 -10.12
N TYR A 169 -15.52 13.21 -8.91
CA TYR A 169 -14.92 12.01 -8.33
C TYR A 169 -15.75 11.40 -7.19
N ASN A 170 -16.99 11.85 -7.02
CA ASN A 170 -17.85 11.50 -5.87
C ASN A 170 -17.19 11.78 -4.50
N PHE A 171 -16.36 12.81 -4.40
CA PHE A 171 -15.63 13.16 -3.18
C PHE A 171 -15.64 14.68 -2.94
N LYS A 172 -15.76 15.08 -1.67
CA LYS A 172 -15.63 16.47 -1.22
C LYS A 172 -14.94 16.51 0.13
N PHE A 173 -13.93 17.37 0.28
CA PHE A 173 -13.25 17.58 1.56
C PHE A 173 -14.17 18.09 2.67
N SER A 174 -15.27 18.77 2.32
CA SER A 174 -16.24 19.28 3.29
C SER A 174 -17.23 18.24 3.80
N ALA A 175 -17.27 17.04 3.20
CA ALA A 175 -18.19 15.96 3.56
C ALA A 175 -17.60 14.62 3.08
N VAL A 176 -16.67 14.08 3.87
CA VAL A 176 -16.02 12.79 3.62
C VAL A 176 -16.96 11.62 3.92
N CYS A 177 -16.66 10.42 3.42
CA CYS A 177 -17.46 9.23 3.73
C CYS A 177 -17.63 9.05 5.25
N GLY A 178 -18.86 8.75 5.69
CA GLY A 178 -19.23 8.69 7.11
C GLY A 178 -19.85 10.00 7.63
N ASP A 179 -19.68 11.12 6.94
CA ASP A 179 -20.40 12.36 7.24
C ASP A 179 -21.90 12.25 6.84
N PRO A 180 -22.85 12.83 7.60
CA PRO A 180 -24.28 12.81 7.27
C PRO A 180 -24.64 13.39 5.88
N LEU A 181 -23.77 14.22 5.30
CA LEU A 181 -23.92 14.80 3.96
C LEU A 181 -23.32 13.91 2.86
N ALA A 182 -22.47 12.94 3.20
CA ALA A 182 -21.88 11.98 2.28
C ALA A 182 -22.83 10.80 1.99
N ARG A 183 -23.98 11.10 1.40
CA ARG A 183 -25.05 10.13 1.14
C ARG A 183 -24.96 9.43 -0.21
N ASN A 184 -24.02 9.81 -1.06
CA ASN A 184 -23.86 9.18 -2.37
C ASN A 184 -22.96 7.96 -2.24
N ILE A 185 -23.59 6.83 -1.95
CA ILE A 185 -22.94 5.53 -1.76
C ILE A 185 -23.34 4.62 -2.92
N CYS A 186 -22.35 3.96 -3.52
CA CYS A 186 -22.60 3.01 -4.59
C CYS A 186 -23.35 1.77 -4.09
N SER A 187 -24.18 1.16 -4.96
CA SER A 187 -24.95 -0.04 -4.61
C SER A 187 -24.14 -1.33 -4.67
N ASP A 188 -23.01 -1.33 -5.39
CA ASP A 188 -22.13 -2.49 -5.58
C ASP A 188 -20.68 -2.03 -5.46
N THR A 189 -20.06 -2.36 -4.32
CA THR A 189 -18.68 -1.96 -3.98
C THR A 189 -17.63 -2.67 -4.83
N SER A 190 -17.96 -3.82 -5.43
CA SER A 190 -17.02 -4.58 -6.27
C SER A 190 -16.74 -3.90 -7.62
N MET A 191 -17.61 -2.97 -8.04
CA MET A 191 -17.45 -2.24 -9.29
C MET A 191 -16.51 -1.04 -9.20
N TYR A 192 -16.10 -0.63 -8.00
CA TYR A 192 -15.28 0.55 -7.73
C TYR A 192 -13.94 0.14 -7.09
N ALA A 193 -12.84 0.79 -7.47
CA ALA A 193 -11.58 0.57 -6.77
C ALA A 193 -11.43 1.48 -5.54
N SER A 194 -11.85 2.75 -5.65
CA SER A 194 -11.81 3.72 -4.55
C SER A 194 -13.05 3.61 -3.66
N TRP A 195 -12.85 3.49 -2.35
CA TRP A 195 -13.93 3.48 -1.37
C TRP A 195 -14.38 4.90 -1.03
N ASP A 196 -13.49 5.71 -0.46
CA ASP A 196 -13.88 6.95 0.25
C ASP A 196 -13.11 8.21 -0.17
N GLY A 197 -12.20 8.13 -1.13
CA GLY A 197 -11.29 9.23 -1.44
C GLY A 197 -9.81 8.86 -1.31
N MET A 198 -9.48 8.11 -0.27
CA MET A 198 -8.10 7.75 0.09
C MET A 198 -7.88 6.24 0.10
N HIS A 199 -8.87 5.49 0.58
CA HIS A 199 -8.77 4.05 0.75
C HIS A 199 -9.46 3.30 -0.40
N PHE A 200 -9.05 2.05 -0.60
CA PHE A 200 -9.65 1.18 -1.60
C PHE A 200 -10.82 0.35 -1.05
N THR A 201 -11.65 -0.13 -1.96
CA THR A 201 -12.68 -1.14 -1.64
C THR A 201 -12.05 -2.48 -1.30
N GLU A 202 -12.81 -3.35 -0.64
CA GLU A 202 -12.40 -4.74 -0.39
C GLU A 202 -11.98 -5.45 -1.68
N ALA A 203 -12.71 -5.26 -2.78
CA ALA A 203 -12.40 -5.89 -4.06
C ALA A 203 -11.03 -5.46 -4.62
N ALA A 204 -10.67 -4.19 -4.48
CA ALA A 204 -9.36 -3.67 -4.87
C ALA A 204 -8.24 -4.18 -3.96
N TYR A 205 -8.43 -4.18 -2.64
CA TYR A 205 -7.45 -4.77 -1.72
C TYR A 205 -7.30 -6.28 -1.93
N LYS A 206 -8.36 -7.01 -2.27
CA LYS A 206 -8.30 -8.44 -2.62
C LYS A 206 -7.43 -8.67 -3.85
N LEU A 207 -7.52 -7.82 -4.87
CA LEU A 207 -6.65 -7.91 -6.04
C LEU A 207 -5.18 -7.67 -5.67
N ILE A 208 -4.90 -6.61 -4.90
CA ILE A 208 -3.54 -6.31 -4.43
C ILE A 208 -2.99 -7.49 -3.63
N ALA A 209 -3.73 -7.96 -2.62
CA ALA A 209 -3.32 -9.08 -1.78
C ALA A 209 -3.09 -10.36 -2.59
N THR A 210 -3.96 -10.66 -3.57
CA THR A 210 -3.80 -11.83 -4.44
C THR A 210 -2.50 -11.74 -5.25
N GLY A 211 -2.19 -10.59 -5.84
CA GLY A 211 -0.95 -10.40 -6.59
C GLY A 211 0.32 -10.51 -5.74
N LEU A 212 0.24 -10.09 -4.47
CA LEU A 212 1.33 -10.25 -3.49
C LEU A 212 1.52 -11.72 -3.11
N LEU A 213 0.43 -12.42 -2.78
CA LEU A 213 0.43 -13.82 -2.40
C LEU A 213 0.91 -14.74 -3.53
N GLN A 214 0.57 -14.41 -4.78
CA GLN A 214 1.07 -15.12 -5.97
C GLN A 214 2.53 -14.80 -6.30
N GLY A 215 3.12 -13.81 -5.64
CA GLY A 215 4.53 -13.48 -5.76
C GLY A 215 4.89 -12.55 -6.92
N THR A 216 3.90 -12.07 -7.70
CA THR A 216 4.11 -11.16 -8.85
C THR A 216 4.61 -9.80 -8.41
N PHE A 217 4.18 -9.33 -7.24
CA PHE A 217 4.50 -8.00 -6.71
C PHE A 217 5.29 -8.07 -5.40
N THR A 218 6.11 -9.12 -5.23
CA THR A 218 6.97 -9.25 -4.05
C THR A 218 8.40 -9.55 -4.46
N PHE A 219 9.36 -8.94 -3.77
CA PHE A 219 10.77 -9.16 -4.00
C PHE A 219 11.55 -9.31 -2.67
N PRO A 220 12.19 -10.47 -2.40
CA PRO A 220 12.07 -11.73 -3.14
C PRO A 220 10.62 -12.27 -3.16
N SER A 221 10.33 -13.16 -4.11
CA SER A 221 8.97 -13.66 -4.35
C SER A 221 8.44 -14.49 -3.17
N LEU A 222 7.27 -14.13 -2.64
CA LEU A 222 6.69 -14.75 -1.44
C LEU A 222 6.47 -16.28 -1.56
N PRO A 223 5.89 -16.83 -2.64
CA PRO A 223 5.78 -18.30 -2.80
C PRO A 223 7.12 -19.03 -2.78
N LYS A 224 8.18 -18.42 -3.34
CA LYS A 224 9.52 -19.03 -3.30
C LYS A 224 10.03 -19.14 -1.87
N ILE A 225 9.75 -18.14 -1.04
CA ILE A 225 10.11 -18.12 0.38
C ILE A 225 9.29 -19.16 1.14
N CYS A 226 7.98 -19.24 0.91
CA CYS A 226 7.13 -20.26 1.54
C CYS A 226 7.61 -21.68 1.24
N ASN A 227 8.00 -21.97 -0.01
CA ASN A 227 8.53 -23.28 -0.40
C ASN A 227 9.90 -23.59 0.26
N LEU A 228 10.75 -22.58 0.44
CA LEU A 228 12.03 -22.73 1.13
C LEU A 228 11.84 -23.00 2.64
N LEU A 229 10.86 -22.33 3.26
CA LEU A 229 10.58 -22.47 4.69
C LEU A 229 9.78 -23.74 5.01
N ASN A 230 8.93 -24.21 4.08
CA ASN A 230 8.06 -25.38 4.24
C ASN A 230 8.02 -26.25 2.97
N PRO A 231 9.09 -26.99 2.64
CA PRO A 231 9.19 -27.77 1.39
C PRO A 231 8.16 -28.89 1.25
N ASN A 232 7.45 -29.25 2.33
CA ASN A 232 6.45 -30.32 2.36
C ASN A 232 4.99 -29.83 2.31
N VAL A 233 4.75 -28.51 2.24
CA VAL A 233 3.39 -27.95 2.15
C VAL A 233 3.12 -27.62 0.68
N ASN A 234 2.18 -28.35 0.06
CA ASN A 234 1.77 -28.11 -1.32
C ASN A 234 0.77 -26.93 -1.36
N PRO A 235 1.13 -25.76 -1.91
CA PRO A 235 0.33 -24.53 -1.78
C PRO A 235 -0.98 -24.53 -2.61
N PHE A 236 -1.30 -25.61 -3.31
CA PHE A 236 -2.46 -25.73 -4.19
C PHE A 236 -3.45 -26.86 -3.83
N HIS A 237 -3.28 -27.52 -2.68
CA HIS A 237 -4.31 -28.42 -2.15
C HIS A 237 -5.21 -27.65 -1.19
N ASP A 238 -6.15 -26.89 -1.76
CA ASP A 238 -7.48 -26.59 -1.21
C ASP A 238 -8.17 -25.63 -2.18
N SER A 239 -8.83 -26.22 -3.18
CA SER A 239 -9.76 -25.57 -4.11
C SER A 239 -11.02 -26.40 -4.20
#